data_AF-A0A382STF8-F1
#
_entry.id   AF-A0A382STF8-F1
#
_cell.length_a   1.000
_cell.length_b   1.000
_cell.length_c   1.000
_cell.angle_alpha   90.00
_cell.angle_beta   90.00
_cell.angle_gamma   90.00
#
_symmetry.space_group_name_H-M   'P 1'
#
loop_
_entity.id
_entity.type
_entity.pdbx_description
1 polymer ?
#
loop_
_entity_poly.entity_id
_entity_poly.type
_entity_poly.pdbx_seq_one_letter_code
_entity_poly.pdbx_strand_id
1 'polypeptide(L)'
;MIMKHRLLTIISVLVWWSCTSILDLQDKSSDLGLIPLPQKVEVLHGYYQFSDETTYSINSSAPEIDYVVAYFLDHFNKRYGINVRKTENNAAVRLIISDEFENPEGYHLETSPS
;
A
#
# COMPACT_ATOMS: atom_id res chain seq x y z
N MET A 1 -31.06 42.59 4.73
CA MET A 1 -29.74 42.29 4.12
C MET A 1 -28.87 41.48 5.09
N ILE A 2 -29.31 40.28 5.51
CA ILE A 2 -28.65 39.48 6.58
C ILE A 2 -28.24 38.07 6.08
N MET A 3 -28.78 37.64 4.93
CA MET A 3 -28.59 36.27 4.40
C MET A 3 -27.24 36.05 3.68
N LYS A 4 -26.66 37.11 3.09
CA LYS A 4 -25.42 37.02 2.30
C LYS A 4 -24.17 36.76 3.16
N HIS A 5 -24.10 37.34 4.37
CA HIS A 5 -22.93 37.18 5.25
C HIS A 5 -22.87 35.80 5.92
N ARG A 6 -24.02 35.16 6.18
CA ARG A 6 -24.08 33.81 6.77
C ARG A 6 -23.67 32.72 5.77
N LEU A 7 -23.97 32.90 4.48
CA LEU A 7 -23.56 31.96 3.44
C LEU A 7 -22.04 32.00 3.21
N LEU A 8 -21.44 33.20 3.27
CA LEU A 8 -20.00 33.38 3.07
C LEU A 8 -19.17 32.69 4.17
N THR A 9 -19.65 32.73 5.42
CA THR A 9 -18.99 32.07 6.55
C THR A 9 -19.08 30.55 6.47
N ILE A 10 -20.19 30.00 5.99
CA ILE A 10 -20.35 28.55 5.81
C ILE A 10 -19.38 28.04 4.72
N ILE A 11 -19.26 28.77 3.60
CA ILE A 11 -18.34 28.40 2.52
C ILE A 11 -16.88 28.48 3.01
N SER A 12 -16.50 29.50 3.78
CA SER A 12 -15.12 29.60 4.29
C SER A 12 -14.76 28.47 5.25
N VAL A 13 -15.70 28.01 6.09
CA VAL A 13 -15.46 26.88 7.00
C VAL A 13 -15.33 25.56 6.21
N LEU A 14 -16.17 25.35 5.19
CA LEU A 14 -16.10 24.16 4.34
C LEU A 14 -14.80 24.10 3.52
N VAL A 15 -14.29 25.24 3.03
CA VAL A 15 -13.02 25.32 2.29
C VAL A 15 -11.82 25.08 3.21
N TRP A 16 -11.89 25.49 4.48
CA TRP A 16 -10.82 25.20 5.45
C TRP A 16 -10.79 23.72 5.86
N TRP A 17 -11.94 23.08 6.04
CA TRP A 17 -11.98 21.65 6.37
C TRP A 17 -11.55 20.74 5.21
N SER A 18 -11.83 21.11 3.96
CA SER A 18 -11.37 20.36 2.79
C SER A 18 -9.89 20.55 2.48
N CYS A 19 -9.28 21.67 2.91
CA CYS A 19 -7.86 21.90 2.72
C CYS A 19 -7.01 21.12 3.74
N THR A 20 -7.46 21.01 4.99
CA THR A 20 -6.75 20.23 6.03
C THR A 20 -6.70 18.73 5.75
N SER A 21 -7.73 18.15 5.13
CA SER A 21 -7.74 16.71 4.82
C SER A 21 -6.80 16.32 3.69
N ILE A 22 -6.58 17.21 2.71
CA ILE A 22 -5.64 16.98 1.60
C ILE A 22 -4.19 17.04 2.11
N LEU A 23 -3.88 17.98 3.00
CA LEU A 23 -2.55 18.12 3.63
C LEU A 23 -2.19 16.90 4.50
N ASP A 24 -3.11 16.38 5.31
CA ASP A 24 -2.86 15.23 6.20
C ASP A 24 -2.60 13.91 5.43
N LEU A 25 -3.21 13.74 4.25
CA LEU A 25 -2.94 12.60 3.36
C LEU A 25 -1.57 12.71 2.69
N GLN A 26 -1.17 13.92 2.30
CA GLN A 26 0.13 14.14 1.67
C GLN A 26 1.27 13.93 2.68
N ASP A 27 1.12 14.40 3.91
CA ASP A 27 2.13 14.30 4.97
C ASP A 27 2.41 12.84 5.39
N LYS A 28 1.36 12.02 5.52
CA LYS A 28 1.50 10.58 5.82
C LYS A 28 2.12 9.78 4.68
N SER A 29 1.95 10.22 3.43
CA SER A 29 2.54 9.54 2.27
C SER A 29 4.05 9.79 2.15
N SER A 30 4.53 10.99 2.54
CA SER A 30 5.96 11.34 2.54
C SER A 30 6.77 10.56 3.57
N ASP A 31 6.14 10.10 4.65
CA ASP A 31 6.79 9.33 5.72
C ASP A 31 7.15 7.89 5.30
N LEU A 32 6.66 7.39 4.16
CA LEU A 32 6.99 6.04 3.68
C LEU A 32 8.45 5.91 3.16
N GLY A 33 9.14 7.03 2.90
CA GLY A 33 10.52 7.03 2.42
C GLY A 33 10.72 6.34 1.06
N LEU A 34 9.66 6.22 0.25
CA LEU A 34 9.67 5.54 -1.04
C LEU A 34 10.08 6.51 -2.16
N ILE A 35 10.96 6.03 -3.06
CA ILE A 35 11.33 6.73 -4.29
C ILE A 35 11.32 5.70 -5.44
N PRO A 36 10.47 5.87 -6.48
CA PRO A 36 9.45 6.92 -6.63
C PRO A 36 8.28 6.75 -5.63
N LEU A 37 7.55 7.84 -5.41
CA LEU A 37 6.32 7.79 -4.61
C LEU A 37 5.20 7.06 -5.38
N PRO A 38 4.41 6.20 -4.71
CA PRO A 38 3.23 5.60 -5.33
C PRO A 38 2.24 6.68 -5.78
N GLN A 39 1.50 6.43 -6.86
CA GLN A 39 0.50 7.37 -7.39
C GLN A 39 -0.63 7.67 -6.40
N LYS A 40 -0.96 6.70 -5.55
CA LYS A 40 -1.95 6.80 -4.48
C LYS A 40 -1.46 6.03 -3.27
N VAL A 41 -1.61 6.63 -2.09
CA VAL A 41 -1.30 6.01 -0.80
C VAL A 41 -2.47 6.27 0.15
N GLU A 42 -2.90 5.23 0.85
CA GLU A 42 -3.85 5.32 1.95
C GLU A 42 -3.23 4.65 3.18
N VAL A 43 -3.05 5.40 4.26
CA VAL A 43 -2.42 4.93 5.49
C VAL A 43 -3.49 4.68 6.54
N LEU A 44 -3.70 3.41 6.87
CA LEU A 44 -4.59 2.95 7.94
C LEU A 44 -3.80 2.64 9.21
N HIS A 45 -4.48 2.57 10.35
CA HIS A 45 -3.84 2.27 11.63
C HIS A 45 -3.48 0.78 11.75
N GLY A 46 -2.30 0.50 12.31
CA GLY A 46 -1.77 -0.84 12.53
C GLY A 46 -0.64 -1.21 11.58
N TYR A 47 -0.03 -2.36 11.79
CA TYR A 47 1.07 -2.87 10.98
C TYR A 47 1.04 -4.40 10.94
N TYR A 48 1.58 -4.95 9.86
CA TYR A 48 1.91 -6.37 9.77
C TYR A 48 3.36 -6.57 10.22
N GLN A 49 3.61 -7.52 11.12
CA GLN A 49 4.97 -7.88 11.52
C GLN A 49 5.39 -9.20 10.89
N PHE A 50 6.46 -9.16 10.08
CA PHE A 50 7.08 -10.38 9.58
C PHE A 50 7.71 -11.19 10.71
N SER A 51 7.57 -12.51 10.63
CA SER A 51 8.16 -13.50 11.53
C SER A 51 8.82 -14.64 10.76
N ASP A 52 9.52 -15.54 11.46
CA ASP A 52 10.09 -16.76 10.87
C ASP A 52 9.02 -17.73 10.31
N GLU A 53 7.77 -17.55 10.70
CA GLU A 53 6.63 -18.32 10.21
C GLU A 53 5.96 -17.67 8.97
N THR A 54 6.49 -16.53 8.50
CA THR A 54 5.95 -15.85 7.33
C THR A 54 5.98 -16.80 6.13
N THR A 55 4.82 -16.96 5.51
CA THR A 55 4.67 -17.76 4.29
C THR A 55 4.24 -16.89 3.12
N TYR A 56 4.51 -17.36 1.90
CA TYR A 56 4.05 -16.72 0.68
C TYR A 56 3.25 -17.66 -0.22
N SER A 57 2.34 -17.11 -1.02
CA SER A 57 1.69 -17.80 -2.13
C SER A 57 1.80 -16.98 -3.42
N ILE A 58 1.59 -17.65 -4.55
CA ILE A 58 1.65 -17.04 -5.87
C ILE A 58 0.62 -17.67 -6.80
N ASN A 59 -0.12 -16.86 -7.56
CA ASN A 59 -1.21 -17.33 -8.41
C ASN A 59 -0.82 -17.49 -9.90
N SER A 60 0.47 -17.41 -10.23
CA SER A 60 0.97 -17.46 -11.60
C SER A 60 1.97 -18.59 -11.80
N SER A 61 1.95 -19.16 -13.01
CA SER A 61 2.90 -20.17 -13.49
C SER A 61 3.78 -19.63 -14.63
N ALA A 62 3.77 -18.31 -14.87
CA ALA A 62 4.59 -17.69 -15.90
C ALA A 62 6.09 -17.85 -15.57
N PRO A 63 6.97 -18.17 -16.54
CA PRO A 63 8.40 -18.38 -16.27
C PRO A 63 9.08 -17.18 -15.58
N GLU A 64 8.64 -15.97 -15.88
CA GLU A 64 9.14 -14.72 -15.30
C GLU A 64 8.94 -14.67 -13.78
N ILE A 65 7.97 -15.44 -13.27
CA ILE A 65 7.63 -15.47 -11.86
C ILE A 65 8.73 -16.08 -10.99
N ASP A 66 9.51 -17.01 -11.55
CA ASP A 66 10.61 -17.66 -10.83
C ASP A 66 11.68 -16.63 -10.44
N TYR A 67 11.94 -15.65 -11.30
CA TYR A 67 12.87 -14.55 -11.00
C TYR A 67 12.31 -13.61 -9.93
N VAL A 68 11.02 -13.28 -9.98
CA VAL A 68 10.36 -12.45 -8.98
C VAL A 68 10.40 -13.13 -7.61
N VAL A 69 10.10 -14.43 -7.55
CA VAL A 69 10.16 -15.22 -6.32
C VAL A 69 11.59 -15.29 -5.79
N ALA A 70 12.57 -15.57 -6.64
CA ALA A 70 13.97 -15.62 -6.24
C ALA A 70 14.44 -14.29 -5.64
N TYR A 71 14.11 -13.17 -6.29
CA TYR A 71 14.42 -11.83 -5.78
C TYR A 71 13.71 -11.55 -4.45
N PHE A 72 12.42 -11.87 -4.34
CA PHE A 72 11.62 -11.69 -3.13
C PHE A 72 12.23 -12.45 -1.94
N LEU A 73 12.54 -13.72 -2.13
CA LEU A 73 13.12 -14.57 -1.08
C LEU A 73 14.52 -14.08 -0.65
N ASP A 74 15.36 -13.74 -1.62
CA ASP A 74 16.70 -13.22 -1.36
C ASP A 74 16.65 -11.88 -0.61
N HIS A 75 15.74 -10.98 -1.00
CA HIS A 75 15.55 -9.70 -0.34
C HIS A 75 15.08 -9.88 1.11
N PHE A 76 14.11 -10.75 1.37
CA PHE A 76 13.64 -11.03 2.72
C PHE A 76 14.72 -11.62 3.61
N ASN A 77 15.47 -12.60 3.10
CA ASN A 77 16.56 -13.22 3.84
C ASN A 77 17.67 -12.19 4.16
N LYS A 78 18.12 -11.42 3.16
CA LYS A 78 19.20 -10.44 3.35
C LYS A 78 18.79 -9.26 4.25
N ARG A 79 17.56 -8.77 4.12
CA ARG A 79 17.09 -7.58 4.82
C ARG A 79 16.62 -7.86 6.25
N TYR A 80 15.97 -9.00 6.46
CA TYR A 80 15.29 -9.33 7.71
C TYR A 80 15.78 -10.63 8.37
N GLY A 81 16.62 -11.43 7.71
CA GLY A 81 17.03 -12.74 8.20
C GLY A 81 15.94 -13.81 8.12
N ILE A 82 14.82 -13.52 7.45
CA ILE A 82 13.62 -14.37 7.43
C ILE A 82 13.66 -15.28 6.20
N ASN A 83 13.48 -16.58 6.42
CA ASN A 83 13.36 -17.58 5.36
C ASN A 83 11.89 -17.86 5.05
N VAL A 84 11.30 -17.06 4.17
CA VAL A 84 9.89 -17.18 3.79
C VAL A 84 9.64 -18.48 3.03
N ARG A 85 8.59 -19.22 3.40
CA ARG A 85 8.25 -20.52 2.78
C ARG A 85 7.00 -20.43 1.93
N LYS A 86 6.95 -21.19 0.83
CA LYS A 86 5.74 -21.28 0.01
C LYS A 86 4.64 -22.04 0.75
N THR A 87 3.40 -21.56 0.68
CA THR A 87 2.19 -22.27 1.10
C THR A 87 1.09 -22.09 0.06
N GLU A 88 0.23 -23.09 -0.08
CA GLU A 88 -0.99 -23.00 -0.89
C GLU A 88 -2.18 -22.48 -0.06
N ASN A 89 -2.07 -22.49 1.27
CA ASN A 89 -3.14 -22.13 2.20
C ASN A 89 -2.69 -21.03 3.17
N ASN A 90 -3.53 -20.02 3.35
CA ASN A 90 -3.39 -18.95 4.35
C ASN A 90 -2.00 -18.27 4.36
N ALA A 91 -1.53 -17.86 3.17
CA ALA A 91 -0.26 -17.16 3.04
C ALA A 91 -0.33 -15.75 3.65
N ALA A 92 0.71 -15.39 4.40
CA ALA A 92 0.90 -14.04 4.91
C ALA A 92 1.17 -13.03 3.79
N VAL A 93 1.99 -13.42 2.80
CA VAL A 93 2.30 -12.60 1.62
C VAL A 93 1.71 -13.26 0.39
N ARG A 94 0.90 -12.53 -0.38
CA ARG A 94 0.25 -13.04 -1.60
C ARG A 94 0.76 -12.27 -2.80
N LEU A 95 1.47 -12.96 -3.69
CA LEU A 95 1.93 -12.39 -4.97
C LEU A 95 0.89 -12.71 -6.03
N ILE A 96 0.14 -11.69 -6.45
CA ILE A 96 -1.01 -11.84 -7.35
C ILE A 96 -0.69 -11.14 -8.67
N ILE A 97 -0.67 -11.90 -9.76
CA ILE A 97 -0.72 -11.36 -11.12
C ILE A 97 -2.19 -11.30 -11.52
N SER A 98 -2.65 -10.11 -11.88
CA SER A 98 -4.02 -9.79 -12.25
C SER A 98 -4.02 -8.99 -13.55
N ASP A 99 -5.00 -9.26 -14.42
CA ASP A 99 -5.27 -8.52 -15.66
C ASP A 99 -6.19 -7.30 -15.42
N GLU A 100 -6.52 -7.01 -14.17
CA GLU A 100 -7.39 -5.89 -13.78
C GLU A 100 -6.75 -4.51 -13.98
N PHE A 101 -5.43 -4.44 -14.19
CA PHE A 101 -4.72 -3.17 -14.37
C PHE A 101 -4.56 -2.82 -15.85
N GLU A 102 -5.06 -1.65 -16.25
CA GLU A 102 -4.85 -1.12 -17.60
C GLU A 102 -3.37 -0.81 -17.89
N ASN A 103 -2.61 -0.44 -16.84
CA ASN A 103 -1.18 -0.22 -16.93
C ASN A 103 -0.42 -1.55 -16.71
N PRO A 104 0.36 -2.05 -17.68
CA PRO A 104 1.10 -3.31 -17.55
C PRO A 104 2.18 -3.30 -16.45
N GLU A 105 2.62 -2.11 -16.00
CA GLU A 105 3.56 -1.95 -14.88
C GLU A 105 2.88 -1.45 -13.59
N GLY A 106 1.55 -1.35 -13.60
CA GLY A 106 0.76 -0.96 -12.44
C GLY A 106 0.82 -2.00 -11.33
N TYR A 107 0.75 -1.55 -10.08
CA TYR A 107 0.68 -2.43 -8.91
C TYR A 107 -0.29 -1.89 -7.86
N HIS A 108 -0.76 -2.79 -7.01
CA HIS A 108 -1.47 -2.49 -5.78
C HIS A 108 -0.82 -3.27 -4.65
N LEU A 109 -0.45 -2.56 -3.58
CA LEU A 109 0.07 -3.15 -2.35
C LEU A 109 -0.94 -2.89 -1.24
N GLU A 110 -1.43 -3.96 -0.62
CA GLU A 110 -2.30 -3.91 0.55
C GLU A 110 -1.61 -4.59 1.73
N THR A 111 -1.71 -3.96 2.91
CA THR A 111 -1.21 -4.52 4.17
C THR A 111 -2.31 -4.42 5.22
N SER A 112 -2.61 -5.52 5.89
CA SER A 112 -3.52 -5.55 7.03
C SER A 112 -2.78 -5.90 8.32
N PRO A 113 -3.23 -5.43 9.48
CA PRO A 113 -2.64 -5.82 10.76
C PRO A 113 -2.65 -7.34 10.97
N SER A 114 -1.60 -7.86 11.60
CA SER A 114 -1.51 -9.25 12.06
C SER A 114 -2.15 -9.45 13.43
#